data_AF-V9IMM1-F1
#
_entry.id   AF-V9IMM1-F1
#
_cell.length_a   1.000
_cell.length_b   1.000
_cell.length_c   1.000
_cell.angle_alpha   90.00
_cell.angle_beta   90.00
_cell.angle_gamma   90.00
#
_symmetry.space_group_name_H-M   'P 1'
#
loop_
_entity.id
_entity.type
_entity.pdbx_description
1 polymer ?
#
loop_
_entity_poly.entity_id
_entity_poly.type
_entity_poly.pdbx_seq_one_letter_code
_entity_poly.pdbx_strand_id
1 'polypeptide(L)'
;MTDGSLQDKNEPLKITGDGNLDPYALYDLAECLYPKGSRELEERIAIELILSSASRCHHCATILYDEEIMAGWQPEDSNLNTVCQYCDKATVPLLTITILDYRCEENEKKSDPLMGALVELLDKPRELLEPITVPYLNPLVLRKELESVLSQEGDACLIKHKFIEEHPIVYWNLIWYFERINLTSHLPDLWLSNDKKKEHINYNAVGVKTMWDNERLHMDRLPMYLQWKLNIADDKTLMQSVITNVRRNDLAEPIKRVALERSKNQSSNQPLFSIYRDILFLAFTVLGRGNIDQSVFDREYTLALEKLTEKEEKLLCKIDAPPSMMSVFCRHYFKQLNV
;
A
#
# COMPACT_ATOMS: atom_id res chain seq x y z
N MET A 1 6.79 -50.83 2.73
CA MET A 1 5.43 -50.79 2.16
C MET A 1 4.59 -49.99 3.15
N THR A 2 4.16 -48.77 2.91
CA THR A 2 3.94 -47.96 1.69
C THR A 2 4.22 -46.51 2.09
N ASP A 3 5.34 -45.92 1.65
CA ASP A 3 5.45 -44.98 0.53
C ASP A 3 4.30 -43.94 0.46
N GLY A 4 4.57 -42.75 0.98
CA GLY A 4 3.70 -41.58 0.95
C GLY A 4 4.27 -40.55 -0.01
N SER A 5 4.08 -40.80 -1.30
CA SER A 5 4.43 -39.86 -2.37
C SER A 5 3.52 -38.63 -2.30
N LEU A 6 4.11 -37.47 -2.04
CA LEU A 6 3.51 -36.17 -2.36
C LEU A 6 3.33 -36.13 -3.88
N GLN A 7 2.08 -36.21 -4.35
CA GLN A 7 1.77 -35.97 -5.75
C GLN A 7 2.01 -34.48 -6.05
N ASP A 8 3.03 -34.22 -6.87
CA ASP A 8 3.19 -32.99 -7.63
C ASP A 8 1.88 -32.69 -8.38
N LYS A 9 1.14 -31.69 -7.92
CA LYS A 9 0.05 -31.09 -8.69
C LYS A 9 0.61 -30.04 -9.64
N ASN A 10 1.39 -30.47 -10.62
CA ASN A 10 1.66 -29.69 -11.82
C ASN A 10 0.56 -30.02 -12.85
N GLU A 11 -0.65 -29.48 -12.64
CA GLU A 11 -1.61 -29.37 -13.73
C GLU A 11 -1.34 -28.05 -14.48
N PRO A 12 -1.17 -28.08 -15.81
CA PRO A 12 -0.98 -26.87 -16.59
C PRO A 12 -2.27 -26.04 -16.55
N LEU A 13 -2.14 -24.73 -16.29
CA LEU A 13 -3.24 -23.77 -16.41
C LEU A 13 -3.96 -23.98 -17.75
N LYS A 14 -5.25 -24.35 -17.69
CA LYS A 14 -6.10 -24.37 -18.88
C LYS A 14 -6.36 -22.93 -19.32
N ILE A 15 -5.57 -22.46 -20.26
CA ILE A 15 -5.86 -21.25 -21.03
C ILE A 15 -7.06 -21.58 -21.93
N THR A 16 -8.25 -21.11 -21.56
CA THR A 16 -9.41 -21.12 -22.45
C THR A 16 -9.18 -20.15 -23.60
N GLY A 17 -9.55 -20.55 -24.82
CA GLY A 17 -9.18 -19.93 -26.09
C GLY A 17 -9.76 -18.55 -26.42
N ASP A 18 -10.35 -17.86 -25.46
CA ASP A 18 -10.63 -16.43 -25.54
C ASP A 18 -9.71 -15.77 -24.52
N GLY A 19 -8.85 -14.84 -24.94
CA GLY A 19 -7.75 -14.24 -24.15
C GLY A 19 -8.13 -13.49 -22.86
N ASN A 20 -9.30 -13.75 -22.27
CA ASN A 20 -9.67 -13.38 -20.92
C ASN A 20 -9.18 -14.45 -19.94
N LEU A 21 -8.08 -14.17 -19.24
CA LEU A 21 -7.74 -14.89 -18.02
C LEU A 21 -8.85 -14.67 -16.99
N ASP A 22 -9.34 -15.75 -16.39
CA ASP A 22 -10.32 -15.68 -15.31
C ASP A 22 -9.71 -14.95 -14.09
N PRO A 23 -10.32 -13.87 -13.55
CA PRO A 23 -9.88 -13.22 -12.33
C PRO A 23 -9.71 -14.17 -11.13
N TYR A 24 -10.44 -15.28 -11.09
CA TYR A 24 -10.26 -16.30 -10.05
C TYR A 24 -8.90 -17.01 -10.16
N ALA A 25 -8.40 -17.26 -11.38
CA ALA A 25 -7.09 -17.88 -11.57
C ALA A 25 -5.93 -16.97 -11.12
N LEU A 26 -6.10 -15.65 -11.19
CA LEU A 26 -5.11 -14.68 -10.68
C LEU A 26 -5.08 -14.64 -9.15
N TYR A 27 -6.24 -14.82 -8.53
CA TYR A 27 -6.33 -14.91 -7.08
C TYR A 27 -5.58 -16.15 -6.57
N ASP A 28 -5.82 -17.30 -7.19
CA ASP A 28 -5.11 -18.54 -6.87
C ASP A 28 -3.58 -18.37 -7.03
N LEU A 29 -3.15 -17.69 -8.09
CA LEU A 29 -1.73 -17.36 -8.29
C LEU A 29 -1.17 -16.51 -7.14
N ALA A 30 -1.87 -15.45 -6.73
CA ALA A 30 -1.42 -14.56 -5.66
C ALA A 30 -1.32 -15.28 -4.31
N GLU A 31 -2.30 -16.13 -3.96
CA GLU A 31 -2.25 -16.94 -2.73
C GLU A 31 -1.13 -18.00 -2.78
N CYS A 32 -0.81 -18.53 -3.97
CA CYS A 32 0.33 -19.44 -4.14
C CYS A 32 1.68 -18.73 -3.96
N LEU A 33 1.82 -17.53 -4.50
CA LEU A 33 3.06 -16.74 -4.42
C LEU A 33 3.28 -16.17 -3.00
N TYR A 34 2.21 -15.78 -2.32
CA TYR A 34 2.26 -15.07 -1.04
C TYR A 34 1.28 -15.68 -0.02
N PRO A 35 1.56 -16.89 0.49
CA PRO A 35 0.66 -17.56 1.42
C PRO A 35 0.46 -16.73 2.70
N LYS A 36 -0.79 -16.65 3.16
CA LYS A 36 -1.19 -15.99 4.42
C LYS A 36 -0.70 -16.79 5.61
N GLY A 37 0.59 -16.69 5.91
CA GLY A 37 1.22 -17.42 7.00
C GLY A 37 2.70 -17.12 7.08
N SER A 38 3.05 -15.95 7.61
CA SER A 38 4.40 -15.70 8.10
C SER A 38 4.44 -16.04 9.58
N ARG A 39 5.40 -16.87 10.00
CA ARG A 39 5.81 -16.89 11.40
C ARG A 39 6.44 -15.54 11.68
N GLU A 40 5.67 -14.61 12.24
CA GLU A 40 6.24 -13.40 12.84
C GLU A 40 7.17 -13.89 13.96
N LEU A 41 8.48 -13.82 13.72
CA LEU A 41 9.44 -13.92 14.80
C LEU A 41 9.17 -12.71 15.70
N GLU A 42 8.97 -12.94 17.00
CA GLU A 42 8.85 -11.92 18.05
C GLU A 42 10.19 -11.19 18.27
N GLU A 43 10.83 -10.74 17.20
CA GLU A 43 12.00 -9.86 17.29
C GLU A 43 11.53 -8.43 17.50
N ARG A 44 12.03 -7.79 18.56
CA ARG A 44 11.76 -6.38 18.82
C ARG A 44 12.43 -5.52 17.74
N ILE A 45 11.59 -4.85 16.96
CA ILE A 45 12.00 -3.97 15.86
C ILE A 45 12.63 -2.69 16.42
N ALA A 46 13.84 -2.36 15.97
CA ALA A 46 14.51 -1.11 16.29
C ALA A 46 13.96 0.06 15.46
N ILE A 47 13.85 -0.18 14.16
CA ILE A 47 13.47 0.79 13.15
C ILE A 47 12.40 0.15 12.28
N GLU A 48 11.30 0.85 12.03
CA GLU A 48 10.30 0.45 11.05
C GLU A 48 10.32 1.44 9.88
N LEU A 49 10.55 0.90 8.68
CA LEU A 49 10.51 1.63 7.42
C LEU A 49 9.10 1.48 6.85
N ILE A 50 8.32 2.56 6.84
CA ILE A 50 6.97 2.60 6.28
C ILE A 50 7.05 3.23 4.89
N LEU A 51 6.75 2.46 3.85
CA LEU A 51 6.81 2.92 2.47
C LEU A 51 5.40 2.99 1.86
N SER A 52 5.15 3.96 0.99
CA SER A 52 3.91 4.07 0.20
C SER A 52 4.20 4.63 -1.19
N SER A 53 3.68 3.98 -2.23
CA SER A 53 3.75 4.48 -3.61
C SER A 53 2.58 5.38 -3.99
N ALA A 54 1.59 5.57 -3.10
CA ALA A 54 0.46 6.46 -3.34
C ALA A 54 0.97 7.86 -3.70
N SER A 55 0.50 8.38 -4.84
CA SER A 55 1.06 9.57 -5.46
C SER A 55 -0.03 10.50 -5.96
N ARG A 56 0.07 11.79 -5.62
CA ARG A 56 -0.85 12.80 -6.14
C ARG A 56 -0.47 13.18 -7.58
N CYS A 57 -1.41 13.05 -8.52
CA CYS A 57 -1.21 13.51 -9.89
C CYS A 57 -1.05 15.04 -9.93
N HIS A 58 0.04 15.53 -10.49
CA HIS A 58 0.32 16.97 -10.59
C HIS A 58 -0.66 17.75 -11.47
N HIS A 59 -1.42 17.05 -12.34
CA HIS A 59 -2.35 17.68 -13.27
C HIS A 59 -3.80 17.75 -12.78
N CYS A 60 -4.28 16.72 -12.08
CA CYS A 60 -5.68 16.64 -11.64
C CYS A 60 -5.82 16.51 -10.12
N ALA A 61 -4.72 16.49 -9.37
CA ALA A 61 -4.66 16.34 -7.93
C ALA A 61 -5.30 15.06 -7.36
N THR A 62 -5.77 14.14 -8.20
CA THR A 62 -6.27 12.83 -7.76
C THR A 62 -5.10 11.96 -7.32
N ILE A 63 -5.30 11.19 -6.25
CA ILE A 63 -4.33 10.22 -5.75
C ILE A 63 -4.37 8.99 -6.65
N LEU A 64 -3.22 8.62 -7.20
CA LEU A 64 -2.99 7.37 -7.90
C LEU A 64 -2.43 6.36 -6.90
N TYR A 65 -3.03 5.17 -6.88
CA TYR A 65 -2.57 4.06 -6.06
C TYR A 65 -1.63 3.15 -6.84
N ASP A 66 -0.89 2.30 -6.11
CA ASP A 66 0.17 1.46 -6.64
C ASP A 66 -0.19 0.74 -7.95
N GLU A 67 -1.32 0.04 -7.98
CA GLU A 67 -1.76 -0.72 -9.13
C GLU A 67 -2.23 0.14 -10.31
N GLU A 68 -2.61 1.38 -10.05
CA GLU A 68 -3.01 2.37 -11.06
C GLU A 68 -1.76 2.98 -11.70
N ILE A 69 -0.74 3.23 -10.88
CA ILE A 69 0.59 3.67 -11.31
C ILE A 69 1.22 2.59 -12.20
N MET A 70 1.21 1.34 -11.75
CA MET A 70 1.75 0.21 -12.51
C MET A 70 1.04 0.01 -13.84
N ALA A 71 -0.30 0.11 -13.85
CA ALA A 71 -1.09 -0.03 -15.06
C ALA A 71 -0.83 1.07 -16.10
N GLY A 72 -0.43 2.26 -15.64
CA GLY A 72 -0.09 3.39 -16.51
C GLY A 72 1.35 3.41 -17.01
N TRP A 73 2.22 2.48 -16.56
CA TRP A 73 3.58 2.39 -17.07
C TRP A 73 3.63 1.79 -18.47
N GLN A 74 4.59 2.27 -19.23
CA GLN A 74 4.94 1.76 -20.54
C GLN A 74 6.20 0.88 -20.42
N PRO A 75 6.40 -0.12 -21.30
CA PRO A 75 7.50 -1.08 -21.21
C PRO A 75 8.83 -0.49 -21.69
N GLU A 76 9.20 0.70 -21.23
CA GLU A 76 10.49 1.34 -21.51
C GLU A 76 11.35 1.49 -20.25
N ASP A 77 12.68 1.41 -20.45
CA ASP A 77 13.69 1.47 -19.39
C ASP A 77 14.22 2.88 -19.10
N SER A 78 13.65 3.90 -19.74
CA SER A 78 14.11 5.29 -19.67
C SER A 78 12.98 6.28 -19.31
N ASN A 79 11.76 5.77 -19.10
CA ASN A 79 10.59 6.58 -18.80
C ASN A 79 10.23 6.48 -17.31
N LEU A 80 10.31 7.61 -16.62
CA LEU A 80 9.94 7.72 -15.20
C LEU A 80 8.45 7.98 -14.99
N ASN A 81 7.70 8.22 -16.07
CA ASN A 81 6.30 8.61 -15.97
C ASN A 81 5.36 7.41 -15.99
N THR A 82 4.27 7.54 -15.24
CA THR A 82 3.04 6.78 -15.45
C THR A 82 1.98 7.67 -16.11
N VAL A 83 1.03 7.08 -16.81
CA VAL A 83 -0.14 7.78 -17.35
C VAL A 83 -1.25 7.78 -16.29
N CYS A 84 -1.69 8.97 -15.87
CA CYS A 84 -2.80 9.10 -14.94
C CYS A 84 -4.12 8.64 -15.58
N GLN A 85 -4.74 7.58 -15.07
CA GLN A 85 -6.00 7.05 -15.59
C GLN A 85 -7.21 8.01 -15.52
N TYR A 86 -7.11 9.08 -14.73
CA TYR A 86 -8.23 10.02 -14.53
C TYR A 86 -8.18 11.22 -15.49
N CYS A 87 -6.98 11.64 -15.91
CA CYS A 87 -6.78 12.80 -16.77
C CYS A 87 -5.91 12.56 -18.01
N ASP A 88 -5.46 11.32 -18.20
CA ASP A 88 -4.66 10.83 -19.34
C ASP A 88 -3.33 11.55 -19.56
N LYS A 89 -2.85 12.28 -18.55
CA LYS A 89 -1.56 12.99 -18.58
C LYS A 89 -0.48 12.20 -17.88
N ALA A 90 0.72 12.26 -18.44
CA ALA A 90 1.92 11.73 -17.83
C ALA A 90 2.22 12.44 -16.50
N THR A 91 2.60 11.69 -15.47
CA THR A 91 3.07 12.21 -14.19
C THR A 91 4.15 11.31 -13.64
N VAL A 92 5.12 11.88 -12.93
CA VAL A 92 6.13 11.10 -12.21
C VAL A 92 5.50 10.63 -10.89
N PRO A 93 5.37 9.30 -10.67
CA PRO A 93 4.95 8.77 -9.38
C PRO A 93 6.12 8.82 -8.39
N LEU A 94 5.78 8.86 -7.10
CA LEU A 94 6.72 9.01 -6.01
C LEU A 94 6.56 7.86 -5.02
N LEU A 95 7.67 7.45 -4.42
CA LEU A 95 7.73 6.53 -3.30
C LEU A 95 8.09 7.35 -2.06
N THR A 96 7.18 7.39 -1.09
CA THR A 96 7.36 8.10 0.17
C THR A 96 7.73 7.11 1.27
N ILE A 97 8.72 7.48 2.08
CA ILE A 97 9.26 6.68 3.17
C ILE A 97 9.16 7.47 4.46
N THR A 98 8.49 6.89 5.45
CA THR A 98 8.45 7.34 6.84
C THR A 98 9.26 6.37 7.69
N ILE A 99 10.11 6.90 8.56
CA ILE A 99 11.02 6.10 9.38
C ILE A 99 10.63 6.27 10.84
N LEU A 100 10.28 5.16 11.49
CA LEU A 100 9.89 5.12 12.89
C LEU A 100 11.01 4.48 13.71
N ASP A 101 11.49 5.19 14.73
CA ASP A 101 12.53 4.71 15.65
C ASP A 101 11.90 4.37 17.00
N TYR A 102 11.94 3.07 17.34
CA TYR A 102 11.41 2.51 18.59
C TYR A 102 12.49 2.45 19.67
N ARG A 103 13.73 2.80 19.36
CA ARG A 103 14.82 2.89 20.34
C ARG A 103 14.63 4.17 21.15
N CYS A 104 13.67 4.17 22.07
CA CYS A 104 13.51 5.23 23.05
C CYS A 104 14.78 5.34 23.90
N GLU A 105 15.37 6.53 23.95
CA GLU A 105 16.43 6.85 24.90
C GLU A 105 15.87 6.72 26.32
N GLU A 106 16.40 5.80 27.14
CA GLU A 106 16.15 5.72 28.60
C GLU A 106 16.55 7.00 29.37
N ASN A 107 17.04 8.04 28.68
CA ASN A 107 17.76 9.17 29.25
C ASN A 107 16.92 10.42 29.56
N GLU A 108 15.63 10.47 29.23
CA GLU A 108 14.73 11.46 29.83
C GLU A 108 13.93 10.84 30.98
N LYS A 109 14.64 10.46 32.05
CA LYS A 109 14.01 10.18 33.36
C LYS A 109 13.36 11.46 33.91
N LYS A 110 12.15 11.75 33.47
CA LYS A 110 11.18 12.55 34.23
C LYS A 110 10.66 11.70 35.39
N SER A 111 11.29 11.84 36.55
CA SER A 111 10.74 11.92 37.91
C SER A 111 9.59 11.02 38.43
N ASP A 112 8.96 10.13 37.65
CA ASP A 112 7.81 9.34 38.10
C ASP A 112 7.81 7.89 37.54
N PRO A 113 7.94 6.87 38.40
CA PRO A 113 7.90 5.45 38.01
C PRO A 113 6.61 5.01 37.32
N LEU A 114 5.47 5.65 37.60
CA LEU A 114 4.19 5.31 36.98
C LEU A 114 4.10 5.80 35.52
N MET A 115 4.75 6.93 35.21
CA MET A 115 4.82 7.44 33.84
C MET A 115 5.77 6.62 32.97
N GLY A 116 6.85 6.07 33.53
CA GLY A 116 7.74 5.15 32.81
C GLY A 116 7.01 3.89 32.31
N ALA A 117 6.23 3.26 33.20
CA ALA A 117 5.45 2.07 32.85
C ALA A 117 4.32 2.36 31.84
N LEU A 118 3.70 3.55 31.90
CA LEU A 118 2.68 3.98 30.92
C LEU A 118 3.27 4.27 29.54
N VAL A 119 4.50 4.79 29.46
CA VAL A 119 5.21 5.02 28.20
C VAL A 119 5.70 3.69 27.60
N GLU A 120 6.19 2.75 28.41
CA GLU A 120 6.48 1.37 27.96
C GLU A 120 5.24 0.65 27.41
N LEU A 121 4.05 0.89 27.99
CA LEU A 121 2.79 0.31 27.51
C LEU A 121 2.24 0.99 26.25
N LEU A 122 2.71 2.20 25.90
CA LEU A 122 2.21 2.98 24.77
C LEU A 122 3.12 2.95 23.55
N ASP A 123 4.34 2.42 23.67
CA ASP A 123 5.35 2.15 22.62
C ASP A 123 5.23 3.08 21.40
N LYS A 124 5.21 4.39 21.65
CA LYS A 124 5.05 5.38 20.58
C LYS A 124 6.42 5.62 19.96
N PRO A 125 6.66 5.19 18.71
CA PRO A 125 7.94 5.42 18.08
C PRO A 125 8.15 6.91 17.83
N ARG A 126 9.41 7.31 17.77
CA ARG A 126 9.80 8.62 17.27
C ARG A 126 9.86 8.56 15.74
N GLU A 127 9.04 9.36 15.08
CA GLU A 127 9.22 9.58 13.64
C GLU A 127 10.52 10.38 13.40
N LEU A 128 11.41 9.82 12.58
CA LEU A 128 12.67 10.46 12.22
C LEU A 128 12.49 11.33 10.98
N LEU A 129 12.81 12.63 11.13
CA LEU A 129 12.92 13.62 10.05
C LEU A 129 11.63 13.85 9.24
N GLU A 130 11.71 14.74 8.26
CA GLU A 130 10.69 14.82 7.20
C GLU A 130 10.75 13.53 6.35
N PRO A 131 9.60 13.04 5.85
CA PRO A 131 9.55 11.80 5.10
C PRO A 131 10.37 11.91 3.81
N ILE A 132 11.17 10.89 3.54
CA ILE A 132 11.99 10.82 2.33
C ILE A 132 11.06 10.55 1.15
N THR A 133 11.27 11.24 0.04
CA THR A 133 10.50 11.02 -1.18
C THR A 133 11.44 10.88 -2.37
N VAL A 134 11.31 9.79 -3.11
CA VAL A 134 12.08 9.50 -4.34
C VAL A 134 11.13 9.17 -5.49
N PRO A 135 11.55 9.26 -6.76
CA PRO A 135 10.78 8.71 -7.87
C PRO A 135 10.47 7.22 -7.67
N TYR A 136 9.22 6.83 -7.85
CA TYR A 136 8.82 5.41 -7.89
C TYR A 136 9.07 4.87 -9.29
N LEU A 137 9.98 3.91 -9.40
CA LEU A 137 10.50 3.45 -10.68
C LEU A 137 9.72 2.23 -11.20
N ASN A 138 9.47 2.24 -12.51
CA ASN A 138 9.16 1.02 -13.25
C ASN A 138 10.28 -0.02 -13.04
N PRO A 139 9.97 -1.32 -12.88
CA PRO A 139 10.97 -2.37 -12.71
C PRO A 139 12.08 -2.39 -13.76
N LEU A 140 11.78 -2.04 -15.02
CA LEU A 140 12.76 -1.97 -16.10
C LEU A 140 13.77 -0.84 -15.90
N VAL A 141 13.29 0.33 -15.48
CA VAL A 141 14.15 1.47 -15.13
C VAL A 141 14.99 1.11 -13.92
N LEU A 142 14.38 0.56 -12.86
CA LEU A 142 15.12 0.15 -11.66
C LEU A 142 16.23 -0.84 -11.98
N ARG A 143 15.94 -1.84 -12.83
CA ARG A 143 16.95 -2.82 -13.28
C ARG A 143 18.13 -2.13 -13.96
N LYS A 144 17.87 -1.24 -14.92
CA LYS A 144 18.91 -0.50 -15.64
C LYS A 144 19.75 0.37 -14.71
N GLU A 145 19.11 1.10 -13.81
CA GLU A 145 19.81 1.94 -12.82
C GLU A 145 20.67 1.08 -11.89
N LEU A 146 20.17 -0.06 -11.41
CA LEU A 146 20.96 -0.99 -10.59
C LEU A 146 22.16 -1.57 -11.37
N GLU A 147 21.94 -2.04 -12.61
CA GLU A 147 23.01 -2.57 -13.46
C GLU A 147 24.10 -1.50 -13.73
N SER A 148 23.69 -0.23 -13.88
CA SER A 148 24.61 0.90 -14.02
C SER A 148 25.47 1.11 -12.77
N VAL A 149 24.85 1.12 -11.57
CA VAL A 149 25.60 1.25 -10.30
C VAL A 149 26.58 0.10 -10.14
N LEU A 150 26.14 -1.14 -10.36
CA LEU A 150 26.99 -2.32 -10.23
C LEU A 150 28.17 -2.31 -11.21
N SER A 151 27.96 -1.81 -12.42
CA SER A 151 29.02 -1.70 -13.43
C SER A 151 30.09 -0.66 -13.07
N GLN A 152 29.71 0.39 -12.35
CA GLN A 152 30.59 1.50 -11.99
C GLN A 152 31.31 1.28 -10.65
N GLU A 153 30.60 0.74 -9.66
CA GLU A 153 31.08 0.66 -8.27
C GLU A 153 31.36 -0.77 -7.78
N GLY A 154 30.91 -1.77 -8.54
CA GLY A 154 30.91 -3.18 -8.12
C GLY A 154 29.80 -3.52 -7.15
N ASP A 155 29.62 -4.82 -6.88
CA ASP A 155 28.59 -5.36 -5.98
C ASP A 155 28.83 -5.04 -4.50
N ALA A 156 30.09 -4.84 -4.10
CA ALA A 156 30.47 -4.49 -2.73
C ALA A 156 29.90 -3.13 -2.25
N CYS A 157 29.32 -2.29 -3.12
CA CYS A 157 28.62 -1.09 -2.69
C CYS A 157 27.31 -1.44 -1.94
N LEU A 158 26.61 -2.52 -2.34
CA LEU A 158 25.31 -2.94 -1.79
C LEU A 158 25.34 -3.40 -0.33
N ILE A 159 26.53 -3.53 0.28
CA ILE A 159 26.69 -3.90 1.70
C ILE A 159 27.15 -2.72 2.56
N LYS A 160 27.29 -1.52 1.98
CA LYS A 160 27.79 -0.33 2.67
C LYS A 160 26.64 0.63 2.96
N HIS A 161 26.61 1.22 4.15
CA HIS A 161 25.67 2.29 4.48
C HIS A 161 25.68 3.43 3.46
N LYS A 162 26.85 3.74 2.89
CA LYS A 162 27.03 4.77 1.86
C LYS A 162 26.13 4.60 0.63
N PHE A 163 25.69 3.37 0.32
CA PHE A 163 24.75 3.09 -0.77
C PHE A 163 23.40 3.81 -0.60
N ILE A 164 22.94 3.98 0.64
CA ILE A 164 21.70 4.71 0.95
C ILE A 164 21.85 6.20 0.59
N GLU A 165 23.04 6.76 0.84
CA GLU A 165 23.35 8.18 0.62
C GLU A 165 23.65 8.49 -0.85
N GLU A 166 24.40 7.62 -1.52
CA GLU A 166 24.84 7.82 -2.91
C GLU A 166 23.75 7.42 -3.93
N HIS A 167 22.94 6.40 -3.62
CA HIS A 167 21.94 5.85 -4.55
C HIS A 167 20.54 5.72 -3.92
N PRO A 168 19.97 6.78 -3.33
CA PRO A 168 18.72 6.70 -2.56
C PRO A 168 17.54 6.22 -3.41
N ILE A 169 17.46 6.61 -4.68
CA ILE A 169 16.36 6.21 -5.58
C ILE A 169 16.40 4.69 -5.79
N VAL A 170 17.57 4.13 -6.12
CA VAL A 170 17.72 2.68 -6.34
C VAL A 170 17.47 1.94 -5.03
N TYR A 171 18.07 2.36 -3.92
CA TYR A 171 17.92 1.73 -2.61
C TYR A 171 16.45 1.61 -2.17
N TRP A 172 15.70 2.71 -2.14
CA TRP A 172 14.32 2.69 -1.66
C TRP A 172 13.38 1.91 -2.57
N ASN A 173 13.58 1.97 -3.89
CA ASN A 173 12.82 1.16 -4.82
C ASN A 173 13.14 -0.34 -4.66
N LEU A 174 14.39 -0.73 -4.40
CA LEU A 174 14.74 -2.13 -4.09
C LEU A 174 14.06 -2.61 -2.82
N ILE A 175 14.08 -1.84 -1.74
CA ILE A 175 13.38 -2.17 -0.49
C ILE A 175 11.89 -2.39 -0.76
N TRP A 176 11.25 -1.48 -1.50
CA TRP A 176 9.85 -1.61 -1.88
C TRP A 176 9.57 -2.90 -2.64
N TYR A 177 10.29 -3.15 -3.74
CA TYR A 177 10.02 -4.33 -4.56
C TYR A 177 10.35 -5.63 -3.84
N PHE A 178 11.46 -5.69 -3.10
CA PHE A 178 11.83 -6.90 -2.36
C PHE A 178 10.78 -7.27 -1.32
N GLU A 179 10.27 -6.30 -0.55
CA GLU A 179 9.16 -6.54 0.37
C GLU A 179 7.89 -6.98 -0.38
N ARG A 180 7.57 -6.33 -1.50
CA ARG A 180 6.39 -6.62 -2.33
C ARG A 180 6.43 -7.97 -3.03
N ILE A 181 7.60 -8.56 -3.28
CA ILE A 181 7.74 -9.91 -3.81
C ILE A 181 8.13 -10.93 -2.73
N ASN A 182 8.08 -10.53 -1.45
CA ASN A 182 8.44 -11.37 -0.31
C ASN A 182 9.86 -11.96 -0.42
N LEU A 183 10.80 -11.18 -0.97
CA LEU A 183 12.21 -11.53 -1.07
C LEU A 183 12.96 -11.01 0.15
N THR A 184 13.54 -11.94 0.93
CA THR A 184 14.41 -11.61 2.06
C THR A 184 15.67 -10.89 1.58
N SER A 185 16.05 -9.79 2.24
CA SER A 185 17.20 -8.98 1.87
C SER A 185 17.87 -8.38 3.10
N HIS A 186 19.20 -8.20 3.04
CA HIS A 186 19.98 -7.49 4.05
C HIS A 186 19.91 -5.97 3.93
N LEU A 187 19.32 -5.45 2.84
CA LEU A 187 19.27 -4.00 2.57
C LEU A 187 18.64 -3.19 3.71
N PRO A 188 17.50 -3.59 4.34
CA PRO A 188 16.93 -2.85 5.46
C PRO A 188 17.93 -2.64 6.61
N ASP A 189 18.74 -3.65 6.92
CA ASP A 189 19.71 -3.63 8.03
C ASP A 189 20.89 -2.68 7.80
N LEU A 190 21.10 -2.24 6.55
CA LEU A 190 22.10 -1.20 6.26
C LEU A 190 21.80 0.08 7.02
N TRP A 191 20.53 0.37 7.32
CA TRP A 191 20.13 1.55 8.11
C TRP A 191 20.76 1.56 9.51
N LEU A 192 20.90 0.40 10.14
CA LEU A 192 21.54 0.27 11.46
C LEU A 192 23.07 0.24 11.41
N SER A 193 23.66 0.06 10.23
CA SER A 193 25.10 -0.21 10.09
C SER A 193 26.00 0.97 10.49
N ASN A 194 25.49 2.21 10.46
CA ASN A 194 26.24 3.41 10.85
C ASN A 194 26.02 3.82 12.33
N ASP A 195 25.21 3.06 13.08
CA ASP A 195 24.96 3.43 14.47
C ASP A 195 26.17 3.10 15.36
N LYS A 196 26.71 4.13 16.02
CA LYS A 196 27.78 4.01 17.00
C LYS A 196 27.27 3.52 18.37
N LYS A 197 25.95 3.45 18.58
CA LYS A 197 25.29 3.06 19.85
C LYS A 197 25.03 1.55 19.96
N LYS A 198 25.94 0.71 19.46
CA LYS A 198 25.77 -0.77 19.48
C LYS A 198 25.82 -1.41 20.87
N GLU A 199 26.19 -0.67 21.93
CA GLU A 199 26.61 -1.31 23.17
C GLU A 199 25.48 -1.70 24.13
N HIS A 200 24.25 -1.17 24.02
CA HIS A 200 23.20 -1.41 25.05
C HIS A 200 21.75 -1.51 24.55
N ILE A 201 21.49 -2.12 23.38
CA ILE A 201 20.12 -2.15 22.83
C ILE A 201 19.72 -3.58 22.45
N ASN A 202 18.58 -4.05 22.99
CA ASN A 202 17.97 -5.36 22.70
C ASN A 202 17.08 -5.35 21.43
N TYR A 203 17.29 -4.35 20.56
CA TYR A 203 16.55 -4.08 19.33
C TYR A 203 17.55 -4.15 18.17
N ASN A 204 17.44 -5.20 17.35
CA ASN A 204 18.43 -5.47 16.30
C ASN A 204 17.82 -5.58 14.89
N ALA A 205 16.49 -5.57 14.77
CA ALA A 205 15.82 -5.78 13.50
C ALA A 205 15.31 -4.47 12.88
N VAL A 206 15.39 -4.36 11.55
CA VAL A 206 14.71 -3.31 10.77
C VAL A 206 13.48 -3.92 10.10
N GLY A 207 12.30 -3.47 10.51
CA GLY A 207 11.04 -3.86 9.89
C GLY A 207 10.76 -3.05 8.63
N VAL A 208 10.12 -3.67 7.64
CA VAL A 208 9.63 -2.98 6.43
C VAL A 208 8.13 -3.19 6.32
N LYS A 209 7.40 -2.08 6.14
CA LYS A 209 5.94 -2.09 5.99
C LYS A 209 5.54 -1.30 4.75
N THR A 210 4.92 -1.98 3.81
CA THR A 210 4.38 -1.35 2.59
C THR A 210 2.91 -1.02 2.78
N MET A 211 2.58 0.26 2.67
CA MET A 211 1.25 0.83 2.83
C MET A 211 0.62 1.14 1.48
N TRP A 212 -0.70 0.97 1.39
CA TRP A 212 -1.47 1.22 0.19
C TRP A 212 -1.78 2.70 0.02
N ASP A 213 -2.03 3.39 1.13
CA ASP A 213 -2.29 4.82 1.16
C ASP A 213 -1.12 5.58 1.80
N ASN A 214 -1.10 6.89 1.61
CA ASN A 214 -0.22 7.80 2.32
C ASN A 214 -1.09 8.87 2.99
N GLU A 215 -1.23 8.78 4.32
CA GLU A 215 -2.13 9.65 5.09
C GLU A 215 -1.83 11.15 4.88
N ARG A 216 -0.58 11.51 4.57
CA ARG A 216 -0.15 12.90 4.32
C ARG A 216 -0.68 13.49 3.01
N LEU A 217 -1.20 12.66 2.12
CA LEU A 217 -1.85 13.11 0.89
C LEU A 217 -3.28 13.63 1.14
N HIS A 218 -3.82 13.46 2.35
CA HIS A 218 -5.13 13.98 2.72
C HIS A 218 -4.95 15.30 3.47
N MET A 219 -5.26 16.42 2.81
CA MET A 219 -5.05 17.75 3.38
C MET A 219 -6.29 18.25 4.12
N ASP A 220 -7.25 18.82 3.40
CA ASP A 220 -8.38 19.54 4.00
C ASP A 220 -9.56 18.64 4.39
N ARG A 221 -9.53 17.39 3.92
CA ARG A 221 -10.58 16.39 4.14
C ARG A 221 -9.90 15.05 4.37
N LEU A 222 -10.45 14.26 5.28
CA LEU A 222 -9.98 12.90 5.55
C LEU A 222 -10.95 11.87 4.93
N PRO A 223 -10.46 10.76 4.37
CA PRO A 223 -11.31 9.63 3.98
C PRO A 223 -11.92 8.95 5.21
N MET A 224 -13.01 8.20 5.01
CA MET A 224 -13.79 7.56 6.08
C MET A 224 -12.93 6.68 6.99
N TYR A 225 -11.98 5.93 6.43
CA TYR A 225 -11.15 5.02 7.23
C TYR A 225 -10.24 5.77 8.23
N LEU A 226 -9.72 6.96 7.85
CA LEU A 226 -8.95 7.82 8.76
C LEU A 226 -9.84 8.50 9.79
N GLN A 227 -11.02 8.98 9.37
CA GLN A 227 -11.99 9.54 10.31
C GLN A 227 -12.41 8.50 11.37
N TRP A 228 -12.56 7.24 10.96
CA TRP A 228 -12.84 6.12 11.85
C TRP A 228 -11.67 5.82 12.79
N LYS A 229 -10.45 5.66 12.26
CA LYS A 229 -9.22 5.36 13.01
C LYS A 229 -8.91 6.42 14.07
N LEU A 230 -9.09 7.69 13.71
CA LEU A 230 -8.88 8.83 14.61
C LEU A 230 -10.08 9.13 15.51
N ASN A 231 -11.20 8.42 15.33
CA ASN A 231 -12.44 8.60 16.09
C ASN A 231 -13.01 10.03 16.03
N ILE A 232 -12.80 10.74 14.91
CA ILE A 232 -13.20 12.14 14.69
C ILE A 232 -14.38 12.30 13.74
N ALA A 233 -14.97 11.19 13.29
CA ALA A 233 -16.08 11.26 12.35
C ALA A 233 -17.33 11.93 12.94
N ASP A 234 -17.77 12.99 12.26
CA ASP A 234 -19.01 13.69 12.60
C ASP A 234 -20.25 12.79 12.42
N ASP A 235 -20.28 11.98 11.35
CA ASP A 235 -21.35 11.02 11.09
C ASP A 235 -20.85 9.57 11.10
N LYS A 236 -20.82 8.98 12.30
CA LYS A 236 -20.57 7.55 12.46
C LYS A 236 -21.69 6.67 11.89
N THR A 237 -22.90 7.19 11.71
CA THR A 237 -24.05 6.42 11.26
C THR A 237 -23.92 6.04 9.79
N LEU A 238 -23.40 6.95 8.95
CA LEU A 238 -23.08 6.66 7.55
C LEU A 238 -22.06 5.52 7.45
N MET A 239 -20.92 5.62 8.13
CA MET A 239 -19.89 4.58 8.09
C MET A 239 -20.39 3.24 8.63
N GLN A 240 -21.15 3.24 9.74
CA GLN A 240 -21.76 2.01 10.26
C GLN A 240 -22.73 1.38 9.26
N SER A 241 -23.51 2.20 8.54
CA SER A 241 -24.38 1.74 7.48
C SER A 241 -23.58 1.15 6.31
N VAL A 242 -22.50 1.80 5.89
CA VAL A 242 -21.59 1.29 4.84
C VAL A 242 -21.09 -0.10 5.25
N ILE A 243 -20.53 -0.23 6.45
CA ILE A 243 -20.00 -1.49 6.97
C ILE A 243 -21.09 -2.58 7.08
N THR A 244 -22.31 -2.21 7.48
CA THR A 244 -23.43 -3.15 7.58
C THR A 244 -23.82 -3.72 6.22
N ASN A 245 -23.80 -2.91 5.17
CA ASN A 245 -24.11 -3.34 3.81
C ASN A 245 -22.96 -4.14 3.18
N VAL A 246 -21.70 -3.73 3.42
CA VAL A 246 -20.52 -4.51 2.99
C VAL A 246 -20.56 -5.92 3.58
N ARG A 247 -20.92 -6.09 4.85
CA ARG A 247 -21.10 -7.42 5.49
C ARG A 247 -22.18 -8.28 4.83
N ARG A 248 -23.11 -7.66 4.09
CA ARG A 248 -24.19 -8.33 3.35
C ARG A 248 -23.87 -8.51 1.87
N ASN A 249 -22.63 -8.20 1.44
CA ASN A 249 -22.22 -8.14 0.04
C ASN A 249 -23.10 -7.20 -0.81
N ASP A 250 -23.65 -6.14 -0.19
CA ASP A 250 -24.38 -5.09 -0.89
C ASP A 250 -23.53 -3.82 -0.96
N LEU A 251 -23.12 -3.46 -2.17
CA LEU A 251 -22.39 -2.21 -2.43
C LEU A 251 -23.25 -1.13 -3.10
N ALA A 252 -24.47 -1.46 -3.56
CA ALA A 252 -25.33 -0.50 -4.24
C ALA A 252 -25.81 0.59 -3.28
N GLU A 253 -26.30 0.21 -2.10
CA GLU A 253 -26.77 1.19 -1.11
C GLU A 253 -25.63 2.06 -0.54
N PRO A 254 -24.45 1.51 -0.17
CA PRO A 254 -23.28 2.31 0.19
C PRO A 254 -22.87 3.33 -0.88
N ILE A 255 -22.77 2.92 -2.14
CA ILE A 255 -22.37 3.81 -3.24
C ILE A 255 -23.34 5.00 -3.33
N LYS A 256 -24.65 4.73 -3.33
CA LYS A 256 -25.70 5.76 -3.42
C LYS A 256 -25.62 6.75 -2.25
N ARG A 257 -25.48 6.24 -1.02
CA ARG A 257 -25.42 7.09 0.18
C ARG A 257 -24.17 7.96 0.21
N VAL A 258 -23.01 7.39 -0.09
CA VAL A 258 -21.75 8.14 -0.10
C VAL A 258 -21.76 9.18 -1.21
N ALA A 259 -22.25 8.85 -2.41
CA ALA A 259 -22.39 9.80 -3.51
C ALA A 259 -23.35 10.95 -3.15
N LEU A 260 -24.49 10.64 -2.53
CA LEU A 260 -25.47 11.63 -2.09
C LEU A 260 -24.89 12.56 -1.01
N GLU A 261 -24.21 12.02 -0.01
CA GLU A 261 -23.61 12.82 1.07
C GLU A 261 -22.48 13.71 0.54
N ARG A 262 -21.68 13.20 -0.40
CA ARG A 262 -20.68 13.99 -1.12
C ARG A 262 -21.32 15.17 -1.87
N SER A 263 -22.48 14.97 -2.48
CA SER A 263 -23.17 16.04 -3.23
C SER A 263 -23.74 17.15 -2.34
N LYS A 264 -24.16 16.82 -1.11
CA LYS A 264 -24.65 17.81 -0.13
C LYS A 264 -23.54 18.69 0.42
N ASN A 265 -22.37 18.10 0.65
CA ASN A 265 -21.24 18.75 1.32
C ASN A 265 -20.17 19.27 0.33
N GLN A 266 -20.50 19.30 -0.97
CA GLN A 266 -19.56 19.71 -2.01
C GLN A 266 -19.39 21.23 -2.03
N SER A 267 -18.30 21.72 -1.45
CA SER A 267 -17.69 22.98 -1.86
C SER A 267 -16.83 22.73 -3.10
N SER A 268 -16.86 23.64 -4.10
CA SER A 268 -16.30 23.39 -5.44
C SER A 268 -14.80 23.07 -5.50
N ASN A 269 -14.06 23.21 -4.38
CA ASN A 269 -12.61 23.14 -4.34
C ASN A 269 -12.06 22.03 -3.42
N GLN A 270 -12.90 21.18 -2.82
CA GLN A 270 -12.40 20.11 -1.96
C GLN A 270 -11.97 18.87 -2.75
N PRO A 271 -10.88 18.19 -2.32
CA PRO A 271 -10.48 16.92 -2.92
C PRO A 271 -11.58 15.88 -2.74
N LEU A 272 -11.88 15.17 -3.82
CA LEU A 272 -12.86 14.08 -3.84
C LEU A 272 -12.12 12.75 -3.66
N PHE A 273 -12.67 11.86 -2.83
CA PHE A 273 -12.22 10.48 -2.73
C PHE A 273 -13.05 9.60 -3.65
N SER A 274 -12.39 8.62 -4.25
CA SER A 274 -13.06 7.54 -4.97
C SER A 274 -13.96 6.80 -4.00
N ILE A 275 -15.25 6.68 -4.33
CA ILE A 275 -16.21 5.93 -3.50
C ILE A 275 -15.76 4.48 -3.31
N TYR A 276 -15.20 3.86 -4.36
CA TYR A 276 -14.60 2.53 -4.29
C TYR A 276 -13.55 2.44 -3.18
N ARG A 277 -12.57 3.36 -3.18
CA ARG A 277 -11.47 3.36 -2.19
C ARG A 277 -11.96 3.66 -0.79
N ASP A 278 -12.84 4.65 -0.66
CA ASP A 278 -13.32 5.11 0.64
C ASP A 278 -14.11 4.01 1.36
N ILE A 279 -14.95 3.28 0.63
CA ILE A 279 -15.67 2.10 1.16
C ILE A 279 -14.70 0.95 1.44
N LEU A 280 -13.80 0.62 0.50
CA LEU A 280 -12.90 -0.53 0.64
C LEU A 280 -11.92 -0.37 1.81
N PHE A 281 -11.30 0.80 1.94
CA PHE A 281 -10.35 1.06 3.03
C PHE A 281 -11.06 1.07 4.37
N LEU A 282 -12.27 1.67 4.45
CA LEU A 282 -13.09 1.58 5.66
C LEU A 282 -13.42 0.12 6.00
N ALA A 283 -13.79 -0.69 5.02
CA ALA A 283 -14.04 -2.12 5.22
C ALA A 283 -12.80 -2.85 5.73
N PHE A 284 -11.62 -2.62 5.16
CA PHE A 284 -10.36 -3.22 5.64
C PHE A 284 -10.04 -2.79 7.07
N THR A 285 -10.18 -1.50 7.40
CA THR A 285 -9.91 -0.97 8.75
C THR A 285 -10.87 -1.51 9.79
N VAL A 286 -12.17 -1.62 9.48
CA VAL A 286 -13.20 -2.01 10.47
C VAL A 286 -13.41 -3.52 10.56
N LEU A 287 -13.41 -4.20 9.42
CA LEU A 287 -13.69 -5.65 9.34
C LEU A 287 -12.43 -6.49 9.37
N GLY A 288 -11.26 -5.88 9.18
CA GLY A 288 -10.00 -6.57 9.04
C GLY A 288 -9.79 -7.03 7.60
N ARG A 289 -8.61 -6.72 7.07
CA ARG A 289 -8.23 -7.01 5.68
C ARG A 289 -8.38 -8.48 5.28
N GLY A 290 -8.05 -9.41 6.19
CA GLY A 290 -8.18 -10.86 5.97
C GLY A 290 -9.63 -11.36 5.84
N ASN A 291 -10.62 -10.54 6.21
CA ASN A 291 -12.04 -10.89 6.17
C ASN A 291 -12.77 -10.36 4.94
N ILE A 292 -12.06 -9.65 4.05
CA ILE A 292 -12.63 -9.09 2.83
C ILE A 292 -11.96 -9.75 1.62
N ASP A 293 -12.74 -10.51 0.87
CA ASP A 293 -12.34 -10.96 -0.46
C ASP A 293 -12.44 -9.78 -1.42
N GLN A 294 -11.28 -9.25 -1.80
CA GLN A 294 -11.20 -8.07 -2.64
C GLN A 294 -11.67 -8.35 -4.08
N SER A 295 -11.48 -9.55 -4.61
CA SER A 295 -11.96 -9.91 -5.96
C SER A 295 -13.48 -9.98 -6.01
N VAL A 296 -14.10 -10.49 -4.94
CA VAL A 296 -15.55 -10.41 -4.75
C VAL A 296 -16.00 -8.95 -4.64
N PHE A 297 -15.31 -8.14 -3.82
CA PHE A 297 -15.64 -6.73 -3.66
C PHE A 297 -15.62 -5.96 -5.00
N ASP A 298 -14.57 -6.14 -5.82
CA ASP A 298 -14.42 -5.46 -7.12
C ASP A 298 -15.57 -5.79 -8.08
N ARG A 299 -15.97 -7.08 -8.11
CA ARG A 299 -17.09 -7.54 -8.92
C ARG A 299 -18.41 -6.97 -8.41
N GLU A 300 -18.68 -7.06 -7.11
CA GLU A 300 -19.92 -6.51 -6.54
C GLU A 300 -20.00 -5.00 -6.72
N TYR A 301 -18.87 -4.29 -6.69
CA TYR A 301 -18.82 -2.85 -6.93
C TYR A 301 -19.20 -2.53 -8.37
N THR A 302 -18.62 -3.25 -9.34
CA THR A 302 -18.96 -3.12 -10.77
C THR A 302 -20.44 -3.41 -11.02
N LEU A 303 -20.96 -4.52 -10.49
CA LEU A 303 -22.37 -4.90 -10.61
C LEU A 303 -23.31 -3.90 -9.93
N ALA A 304 -22.87 -3.26 -8.85
CA ALA A 304 -23.65 -2.24 -8.16
C ALA A 304 -23.77 -0.96 -8.99
N LEU A 305 -22.70 -0.56 -9.70
CA LEU A 305 -22.72 0.59 -10.62
C LEU A 305 -23.69 0.37 -11.79
N GLU A 306 -23.71 -0.82 -12.38
CA GLU A 306 -24.60 -1.17 -13.49
C GLU A 306 -26.10 -1.11 -13.12
N LYS A 307 -26.42 -1.20 -11.83
CA LYS A 307 -27.79 -1.18 -11.31
C LYS A 307 -28.26 0.22 -10.90
N LEU A 308 -27.42 1.24 -11.05
CA LEU A 308 -27.79 2.61 -10.69
C LEU A 308 -28.82 3.16 -11.66
N THR A 309 -29.70 4.02 -11.14
CA THR A 309 -30.61 4.80 -11.97
C THR A 309 -29.88 6.01 -12.57
N GLU A 310 -30.39 6.55 -13.67
CA GLU A 310 -29.82 7.73 -14.34
C GLU A 310 -29.65 8.95 -13.39
N LYS A 311 -30.49 9.05 -12.35
CA LYS A 311 -30.37 10.10 -11.32
C LYS A 311 -29.21 9.86 -10.37
N GLU A 312 -28.95 8.61 -10.02
CA GLU A 312 -27.86 8.21 -9.12
C GLU A 312 -26.51 8.27 -9.83
N GLU A 313 -26.45 7.85 -11.10
CA GLU A 313 -25.24 7.95 -11.93
C GLU A 313 -24.73 9.39 -12.06
N LYS A 314 -25.65 10.38 -12.12
CA LYS A 314 -25.30 11.82 -12.17
C LYS A 314 -24.58 12.33 -10.92
N LEU A 315 -24.60 11.59 -9.81
CA LEU A 315 -23.87 11.92 -8.59
C LEU A 315 -22.41 11.41 -8.61
N LEU A 316 -22.10 10.50 -9.54
CA LEU A 316 -20.78 9.90 -9.66
C LEU A 316 -19.83 10.77 -10.49
N CYS A 317 -18.54 10.61 -10.22
CA CYS A 317 -17.44 11.26 -10.89
C CYS A 317 -16.52 10.21 -11.53
N LYS A 318 -15.62 10.64 -12.43
CA LYS A 318 -14.66 9.72 -13.08
C LYS A 318 -13.85 8.89 -12.09
N ILE A 319 -13.53 9.44 -10.93
CA ILE A 319 -12.74 8.77 -9.88
C ILE A 319 -13.50 7.63 -9.18
N ASP A 320 -14.81 7.53 -9.35
CA ASP A 320 -15.64 6.48 -8.76
C ASP A 320 -15.73 5.22 -9.63
N ALA A 321 -15.06 5.25 -10.80
CA ALA A 321 -14.94 4.08 -11.66
C ALA A 321 -14.31 2.90 -10.90
N PRO A 322 -14.70 1.66 -11.22
CA PRO A 322 -14.02 0.48 -10.69
C PRO A 322 -12.56 0.46 -11.16
N PRO A 323 -11.66 -0.26 -10.47
CA PRO A 323 -10.30 -0.48 -10.96
C PRO A 323 -10.30 -1.06 -12.38
N SER A 324 -9.39 -0.57 -13.22
CA SER A 324 -9.23 -1.13 -14.56
C SER A 324 -8.77 -2.60 -14.49
N MET A 325 -9.05 -3.40 -15.52
CA MET A 325 -8.54 -4.78 -15.57
C MET A 325 -7.03 -4.84 -15.39
N MET A 326 -6.28 -3.94 -16.06
CA MET A 326 -4.82 -3.88 -15.91
C MET A 326 -4.40 -3.60 -14.46
N SER A 327 -5.07 -2.68 -13.78
CA SER A 327 -4.83 -2.43 -12.36
C SER A 327 -5.10 -3.67 -11.51
N VAL A 328 -6.19 -4.40 -11.78
CA VAL A 328 -6.46 -5.67 -11.11
C VAL A 328 -5.33 -6.67 -11.36
N PHE A 329 -4.83 -6.83 -12.59
CA PHE A 329 -3.69 -7.71 -12.89
C PHE A 329 -2.42 -7.30 -12.13
N CYS A 330 -2.05 -6.02 -12.19
CA CYS A 330 -0.86 -5.50 -11.51
C CYS A 330 -0.93 -5.74 -10.00
N ARG A 331 -2.12 -5.58 -9.39
CA ARG A 331 -2.34 -5.81 -7.97
C ARG A 331 -2.09 -7.27 -7.54
N HIS A 332 -2.43 -8.25 -8.37
CA HIS A 332 -2.29 -9.69 -8.05
C HIS A 332 -0.86 -10.20 -8.16
N TYR A 333 0.02 -9.51 -8.89
CA TYR A 333 1.40 -9.96 -9.09
C TYR A 333 2.27 -9.79 -7.83
N PHE A 334 1.88 -8.90 -6.93
CA PHE A 334 2.66 -8.53 -5.74
C PHE A 334 1.93 -8.87 -4.45
N LYS A 335 2.71 -9.08 -3.38
CA LYS A 335 2.23 -9.14 -2.01
C LYS A 335 1.36 -7.91 -1.73
N GLN A 336 0.28 -8.18 -1.00
CA GLN A 336 -0.75 -7.22 -0.76
C GLN A 336 -0.28 -6.10 0.19
N LEU A 337 -0.76 -4.87 -0.06
CA LEU A 337 -0.42 -3.68 0.73
C LEU A 337 -1.29 -3.56 1.99
N ASN A 338 -0.73 -2.94 3.04
CA ASN A 338 -1.44 -2.64 4.29
C ASN A 338 -2.25 -1.34 4.16
N VAL A 339 -3.36 -1.21 4.90
CA VAL A 339 -4.17 0.03 5.00
C VAL A 339 -4.07 0.62 6.39
#